data_AF-K0ZIQ2-F1
#
_entry.id   AF-K0ZIQ2-F1
#
_cell.length_a   1.000
_cell.length_b   1.000
_cell.length_c   1.000
_cell.angle_alpha   90.00
_cell.angle_beta   90.00
_cell.angle_gamma   90.00
#
_symmetry.space_group_name_H-M   'P 1'
#
loop_
_entity.id
_entity.type
_entity.pdbx_description
1 polymer ?
#
loop_
_entity_poly.entity_id
_entity_poly.type
_entity_poly.pdbx_seq_one_letter_code
_entity_poly.pdbx_strand_id
1 'polypeptide(L)'
;MLKTVREYLSFAGVQYRNPDKAGDEREKMLTLRQKGQEARKSFTELAKTFQASHPEWQLQQTSQWMNQAQRLRPHFWAYLQRDGQVTEPMMALRLYGTPTNYGISFEVSFIERKKDEQTLDKQAKVL
;
A
#
# COMPACT_ATOMS: atom_id res chain seq x y z
N MET A 1 -10.29 12.59 3.10
CA MET A 1 -9.68 11.25 3.01
C MET A 1 -8.32 11.25 2.29
N LEU A 2 -8.20 11.80 1.07
CA LEU A 2 -6.94 11.72 0.30
C LEU A 2 -5.88 12.79 0.63
N LYS A 3 -6.21 13.81 1.44
CA LYS A 3 -5.27 14.90 1.77
C LYS A 3 -4.04 14.39 2.52
N THR A 4 -4.22 13.53 3.51
CA THR A 4 -3.13 12.90 4.29
C THR A 4 -2.25 12.01 3.42
N VAL A 5 -2.86 11.26 2.51
CA VAL A 5 -2.16 10.43 1.51
C VAL A 5 -1.33 11.31 0.56
N ARG A 6 -1.90 12.41 0.07
CA ARG A 6 -1.19 13.40 -0.79
C ARG A 6 0.00 14.01 -0.08
N GLU A 7 -0.18 14.45 1.17
CA GLU A 7 0.90 15.03 1.96
C GLU A 7 1.99 14.00 2.22
N TYR A 8 1.61 12.73 2.45
CA TYR A 8 2.57 11.68 2.71
C TYR A 8 3.44 11.31 1.50
N LEU A 9 2.92 11.47 0.28
CA LEU A 9 3.69 11.30 -0.97
C LEU A 9 4.94 12.17 -1.04
N SER A 10 4.96 13.32 -0.34
CA SER A 10 6.14 14.19 -0.30
C SER A 10 7.33 13.60 0.49
N PHE A 11 7.09 12.60 1.34
CA PHE A 11 8.13 11.97 2.16
C PHE A 11 8.70 10.69 1.54
N ALA A 12 8.46 10.44 0.25
CA ALA A 12 8.96 9.26 -0.44
C ALA A 12 10.47 9.09 -0.27
N GLY A 13 10.90 7.93 0.25
CA GLY A 13 12.31 7.60 0.38
C GLY A 13 13.04 8.24 1.57
N VAL A 14 12.38 9.12 2.35
CA VAL A 14 12.97 9.69 3.57
C VAL A 14 13.36 8.58 4.53
N GLN A 15 14.55 8.70 5.13
CA GLN A 15 15.03 7.75 6.13
C GLN A 15 14.31 8.01 7.46
N TYR A 16 13.64 6.99 7.95
CA TYR A 16 13.06 6.93 9.29
C TYR A 16 14.05 6.24 10.22
N ARG A 17 14.09 6.70 11.47
CA ARG A 17 14.81 6.05 12.57
C ARG A 17 13.86 5.96 13.75
N ASN A 18 14.06 4.97 14.62
CA ASN A 18 13.29 4.90 15.85
C ASN A 18 13.50 6.22 16.64
N PRO A 19 12.42 6.94 17.04
CA PRO A 19 12.51 8.18 17.81
C PRO A 19 13.45 8.10 19.01
N ASP A 20 13.51 6.96 19.70
CA ASP A 20 14.36 6.77 20.88
C ASP A 20 15.87 6.77 20.53
N LYS A 21 16.21 6.49 19.26
CA LYS A 21 17.57 6.49 18.71
C LYS A 21 17.87 7.72 17.86
N ALA A 22 16.92 8.65 17.74
CA ALA A 22 17.02 9.80 16.85
C ALA A 22 17.62 11.05 17.51
N GLY A 23 17.80 11.05 18.84
CA GLY A 23 18.34 12.19 19.59
C GLY A 23 17.53 13.46 19.32
N ASP A 24 18.20 14.49 18.79
CA ASP A 24 17.59 15.78 18.45
C ASP A 24 16.54 15.69 17.33
N GLU A 25 16.58 14.66 16.49
CA GLU A 25 15.57 14.43 15.44
C GLU A 25 14.34 13.64 15.95
N ARG A 26 14.22 13.39 17.26
CA ARG A 26 13.11 12.60 17.85
C ARG A 26 11.73 13.12 17.45
N GLU A 27 11.51 14.44 17.57
CA GLU A 27 10.22 15.04 17.23
C GLU A 27 9.86 14.86 15.76
N LYS A 28 10.84 15.05 14.87
CA LYS A 28 10.69 14.82 13.42
C LYS A 28 10.31 13.37 13.13
N MET A 29 10.95 12.39 13.78
CA MET A 29 10.61 10.97 13.60
C MET A 29 9.20 10.64 14.12
N LEU A 30 8.77 11.24 15.24
CA LEU A 30 7.41 11.09 15.74
C LEU A 30 6.38 11.66 14.75
N THR A 31 6.64 12.85 14.19
CA THR A 31 5.78 13.44 13.16
C THR A 31 5.71 12.56 11.90
N LEU A 32 6.84 12.05 11.41
CA LEU A 32 6.88 11.17 10.24
C LEU A 32 6.10 9.87 10.47
N ARG A 33 6.24 9.27 11.66
CA ARG A 33 5.48 8.08 12.07
C ARG A 33 3.98 8.37 12.08
N GLN A 34 3.56 9.47 12.70
CA GLN A 34 2.15 9.86 12.76
C GLN A 34 1.57 10.06 11.35
N LYS A 35 2.24 10.84 10.51
CA LYS A 35 1.81 11.08 9.12
C LYS A 35 1.72 9.79 8.30
N GLY A 36 2.69 8.88 8.45
CA GLY A 36 2.66 7.57 7.77
C GLY A 36 1.53 6.68 8.23
N GLN A 37 1.25 6.64 9.54
CA GLN A 37 0.13 5.88 10.10
C GLN A 37 -1.23 6.44 9.67
N GLU A 38 -1.39 7.77 9.69
CA GLU A 38 -2.60 8.45 9.22
C GLU A 38 -2.85 8.22 7.72
N ALA A 39 -1.81 8.37 6.89
CA ALA A 39 -1.92 8.11 5.46
C ALA A 39 -2.28 6.64 5.16
N ARG A 40 -1.65 5.68 5.87
CA ARG A 40 -2.00 4.26 5.77
C ARG A 40 -3.44 4.00 6.19
N LYS A 41 -3.90 4.62 7.27
CA LYS A 41 -5.29 4.50 7.75
C LYS A 41 -6.26 5.01 6.68
N SER A 42 -6.02 6.20 6.14
CA SER A 42 -6.87 6.77 5.08
C SER A 42 -6.92 5.90 3.83
N PHE A 43 -5.80 5.34 3.38
CA PHE A 43 -5.80 4.40 2.24
C PHE A 43 -6.52 3.09 2.58
N THR A 44 -6.36 2.58 3.80
CA THR A 44 -7.05 1.36 4.25
C THR A 44 -8.56 1.55 4.29
N GLU A 45 -9.03 2.70 4.76
CA GLU A 45 -10.45 3.02 4.74
C GLU A 45 -10.99 3.12 3.30
N LEU A 46 -10.24 3.71 2.37
CA LEU A 46 -10.60 3.72 0.94
C LEU A 46 -10.72 2.30 0.37
N ALA A 47 -9.75 1.43 0.67
CA ALA A 47 -9.80 0.02 0.24
C ALA A 47 -10.98 -0.74 0.86
N LYS A 48 -11.35 -0.44 2.12
CA LYS A 48 -12.54 -0.99 2.78
C LYS A 48 -13.83 -0.50 2.13
N THR A 49 -13.92 0.77 1.77
CA THR A 49 -15.08 1.30 1.03
C THR A 49 -15.23 0.59 -0.31
N PHE A 50 -14.13 0.35 -1.02
CA PHE A 50 -14.15 -0.42 -2.27
C PHE A 50 -14.66 -1.86 -2.05
N GLN A 51 -14.14 -2.53 -1.01
CA GLN A 51 -14.56 -3.88 -0.65
C GLN A 51 -16.03 -3.95 -0.22
N ALA A 52 -16.57 -2.92 0.43
CA ALA A 52 -17.99 -2.87 0.79
C ALA A 52 -18.91 -2.84 -0.45
N SER A 53 -18.43 -2.29 -1.57
CA SER A 53 -19.16 -2.32 -2.86
C SER A 53 -18.98 -3.62 -3.63
N HIS A 54 -17.97 -4.44 -3.30
CA HIS A 54 -17.63 -5.70 -3.95
C HIS A 54 -17.37 -6.79 -2.89
N PRO A 55 -18.43 -7.28 -2.21
CA PRO A 55 -18.31 -8.19 -1.07
C PRO A 55 -17.74 -9.56 -1.46
N GLU A 56 -17.76 -9.93 -2.74
CA GLU A 56 -17.15 -11.14 -3.27
C GLU A 56 -15.61 -11.17 -3.11
N TRP A 57 -14.99 -10.04 -2.78
CA TRP A 57 -13.54 -9.93 -2.64
C TRP A 57 -13.13 -9.75 -1.19
N GLN A 58 -12.18 -10.58 -0.78
CA GLN A 58 -11.51 -10.49 0.51
C GLN A 58 -10.35 -9.49 0.43
N LEU A 59 -10.52 -8.37 1.14
CA LEU A 59 -9.47 -7.36 1.29
C LEU A 59 -8.34 -7.88 2.19
N GLN A 60 -7.14 -7.91 1.64
CA GLN A 60 -5.90 -8.21 2.35
C GLN A 60 -5.35 -6.97 3.08
N GLN A 61 -4.38 -7.18 3.95
CA GLN A 61 -3.75 -6.09 4.70
C GLN A 61 -3.09 -5.06 3.77
N THR A 62 -3.42 -3.78 3.96
CA THR A 62 -2.73 -2.65 3.34
C THR A 62 -1.24 -2.65 3.66
N SER A 63 -0.41 -2.33 2.66
CA SER A 63 1.04 -2.23 2.80
C SER A 63 1.48 -1.29 3.93
N GLN A 64 2.70 -1.51 4.40
CA GLN A 64 3.28 -0.71 5.49
C GLN A 64 3.76 0.64 4.95
N TRP A 65 3.71 1.66 5.80
CA TRP A 65 4.14 3.03 5.49
C TRP A 65 5.67 3.18 5.40
N MET A 66 6.43 2.17 5.82
CA MET A 66 7.88 2.10 5.65
C MET A 66 8.32 0.70 5.22
N ASN A 67 9.46 0.61 4.53
CA ASN A 67 10.10 -0.65 4.20
C ASN A 67 11.04 -1.15 5.31
N GLN A 68 11.61 -2.34 5.13
CA GLN A 68 12.55 -2.97 6.06
C GLN A 68 13.85 -2.15 6.27
N ALA A 69 14.26 -1.37 5.26
CA ALA A 69 15.40 -0.45 5.34
C ALA A 69 15.05 0.88 6.04
N GLN A 70 13.89 0.94 6.72
CA GLN A 70 13.37 2.12 7.40
C GLN A 70 13.24 3.34 6.47
N ARG A 71 12.93 3.12 5.19
CA ARG A 71 12.59 4.21 4.25
C ARG A 71 11.08 4.33 4.12
N LEU A 72 10.60 5.56 4.13
CA LEU A 72 9.18 5.85 3.97
C LEU A 72 8.69 5.46 2.57
N ARG A 73 7.54 4.79 2.52
CA ARG A 73 6.91 4.22 1.32
C ARG A 73 5.47 4.73 1.23
N PRO A 74 5.26 5.89 0.58
CA PRO A 74 3.93 6.48 0.52
C PRO A 74 3.04 5.84 -0.54
N HIS A 75 3.59 5.13 -1.52
CA HIS A 75 2.84 4.35 -2.51
C HIS A 75 2.25 3.10 -1.88
N PHE A 76 1.08 3.26 -1.25
CA PHE A 76 0.36 2.16 -0.62
C PHE A 76 -0.27 1.22 -1.66
N TRP A 77 -0.43 -0.05 -1.27
CA TRP A 77 -1.21 -1.02 -2.02
C TRP A 77 -1.98 -1.93 -1.09
N ALA A 78 -3.09 -2.48 -1.59
CA ALA A 78 -3.83 -3.56 -0.96
C ALA A 78 -4.29 -4.56 -2.02
N TYR A 79 -4.24 -5.84 -1.69
CA TYR A 79 -4.74 -6.90 -2.56
C TYR A 79 -6.19 -7.22 -2.19
N LEU A 80 -6.98 -7.52 -3.20
CA LEU A 80 -8.36 -7.96 -3.13
C LEU A 80 -8.43 -9.33 -3.81
N GLN A 81 -8.61 -10.35 -2.99
CA GLN A 81 -8.60 -11.74 -3.44
C GLN A 81 -10.04 -12.26 -3.53
N ARG A 82 -10.42 -12.85 -4.66
CA ARG A 82 -11.66 -13.63 -4.80
C ARG A 82 -11.41 -15.08 -4.37
N ASP A 83 -12.46 -15.90 -4.31
CA ASP A 83 -12.37 -17.36 -4.13
C ASP A 83 -11.23 -17.97 -4.96
N GLY A 84 -10.29 -18.64 -4.28
CA GLY A 84 -9.10 -19.23 -4.92
C GLY A 84 -7.87 -19.23 -4.00
N GLN A 85 -6.79 -19.83 -4.47
CA GLN A 85 -5.51 -19.84 -3.76
C GLN A 85 -4.78 -18.49 -3.93
N VAL A 86 -3.86 -18.16 -3.01
CA VAL A 86 -3.09 -16.89 -3.08
C VAL A 86 -2.11 -16.86 -4.27
N THR A 87 -1.94 -17.98 -4.97
CA THR A 87 -1.20 -18.14 -6.23
C THR A 87 -2.03 -17.76 -7.45
N GLU A 88 -3.34 -17.57 -7.30
CA GLU A 88 -4.22 -17.12 -8.38
C GLU A 88 -4.09 -15.60 -8.61
N PRO A 89 -4.32 -15.12 -9.85
CA PRO A 89 -4.43 -13.70 -10.14
C PRO A 89 -5.50 -13.05 -9.26
N MET A 90 -5.17 -11.90 -8.69
CA MET A 90 -6.03 -11.13 -7.81
C MET A 90 -6.02 -9.67 -8.23
N MET A 91 -6.85 -8.86 -7.60
CA MET A 91 -6.90 -7.44 -7.92
C MET A 91 -6.05 -6.67 -6.93
N ALA A 92 -5.26 -5.72 -7.42
CA ALA A 92 -4.47 -4.83 -6.60
C ALA A 92 -5.00 -3.41 -6.73
N LEU A 93 -5.31 -2.82 -5.60
CA LEU A 93 -5.55 -1.39 -5.48
C LEU A 93 -4.20 -0.73 -5.13
N ARG A 94 -3.72 0.21 -5.95
CA ARG A 94 -2.42 0.86 -5.74
C ARG A 94 -2.52 2.37 -5.82
N LEU A 95 -1.82 3.06 -4.92
CA LEU A 95 -1.58 4.49 -5.03
C LEU A 95 -0.38 4.73 -5.94
N TYR A 96 -0.55 5.56 -6.96
CA TYR A 96 0.53 5.97 -7.86
C TYR A 96 0.68 7.50 -7.91
N GLY A 97 1.80 7.95 -8.48
CA GLY A 97 2.05 9.35 -8.78
C GLY A 97 2.82 10.11 -7.69
N THR A 98 2.66 11.43 -7.72
CA THR A 98 3.39 12.42 -6.90
C THR A 98 2.40 13.37 -6.22
N PRO A 99 2.82 14.20 -5.23
CA PRO A 99 1.90 15.12 -4.56
C PRO A 99 1.09 16.05 -5.49
N THR A 100 1.61 16.37 -6.67
CA THR A 100 0.95 17.24 -7.66
C THR A 100 0.08 16.48 -8.65
N ASN A 101 0.33 15.20 -8.87
CA ASN A 101 -0.44 14.34 -9.76
C ASN A 101 -0.41 12.90 -9.24
N TYR A 102 -1.45 12.49 -8.51
CA TYR A 102 -1.60 11.16 -7.93
C TYR A 102 -2.99 10.59 -8.20
N GLY A 103 -3.08 9.27 -8.16
CA GLY A 103 -4.33 8.56 -8.38
C GLY A 103 -4.29 7.17 -7.78
N ILE A 104 -5.41 6.47 -7.93
CA ILE A 104 -5.55 5.06 -7.55
C ILE A 104 -5.63 4.25 -8.84
N SER A 105 -4.76 3.26 -8.99
CA SER A 105 -4.89 2.23 -10.02
C SER A 105 -5.55 0.99 -9.44
N PHE A 106 -6.23 0.29 -10.32
CA PHE A 106 -6.90 -0.96 -10.01
C PHE A 106 -6.57 -1.94 -11.13
N GLU A 107 -5.79 -2.95 -10.79
CA GLU A 107 -5.12 -3.78 -11.80
C GLU A 107 -5.11 -5.25 -11.38
N VAL A 108 -5.10 -6.13 -12.38
CA VAL A 108 -4.84 -7.55 -12.17
C VAL A 108 -3.36 -7.71 -11.78
N SER A 109 -3.12 -8.37 -10.64
CA SER A 109 -1.80 -8.56 -10.05
C SER A 109 -1.72 -9.92 -9.36
N PHE A 110 -0.51 -10.35 -9.02
CA PHE A 110 -0.26 -11.51 -8.16
C PHE A 110 0.72 -11.10 -7.06
N ILE A 111 0.82 -11.90 -5.99
CA ILE A 111 1.81 -11.66 -4.95
C ILE A 111 3.14 -12.28 -5.37
N GLU A 112 4.12 -11.46 -5.75
CA GLU A 112 5.43 -11.91 -6.27
C GLU A 112 6.13 -12.95 -5.39
N ARG A 113 6.10 -12.81 -4.06
CA ARG A 113 6.73 -13.78 -3.13
C ARG A 113 6.06 -15.17 -3.09
N LYS A 114 4.88 -15.31 -3.70
CA LYS A 114 4.13 -16.56 -3.83
C LYS A 114 4.03 -17.03 -5.28
N LYS A 115 4.81 -16.43 -6.19
CA LYS A 115 4.86 -16.82 -7.59
C LYS A 115 5.34 -18.28 -7.71
N ASP A 116 4.59 -19.05 -8.47
CA ASP A 116 4.98 -20.36 -8.99
C ASP A 116 5.20 -20.29 -10.51
N GLU A 117 5.62 -21.40 -11.13
CA GLU A 117 5.89 -21.47 -12.58
C GLU A 117 4.64 -21.17 -13.42
N GLN A 118 3.44 -21.43 -12.89
CA GLN A 118 2.17 -21.29 -13.62
C GLN A 118 1.48 -19.93 -13.41
N THR A 119 1.99 -19.09 -12.50
CA THR A 119 1.34 -17.84 -12.09
C THR A 119 1.16 -16.86 -13.26
N LEU A 120 2.14 -16.78 -14.17
CA LEU A 120 2.06 -15.90 -15.34
C LEU A 120 1.04 -16.42 -16.38
N ASP A 121 1.00 -17.73 -16.61
CA ASP A 121 0.02 -18.35 -17.50
C ASP A 121 -1.41 -18.17 -16.99
N LYS A 122 -1.60 -18.20 -15.66
CA LYS A 122 -2.90 -17.91 -15.03
C LYS A 122 -3.29 -16.44 -15.21
N GLN A 123 -2.35 -15.51 -15.09
CA GLN A 123 -2.63 -14.09 -15.33
C GLN A 123 -3.03 -13.82 -16.78
N ALA A 124 -2.35 -14.43 -17.75
CA ALA A 124 -2.64 -14.27 -19.18
C ALA A 124 -4.03 -14.77 -19.58
N LYS A 125 -4.67 -15.64 -18.79
CA LYS A 125 -6.05 -16.11 -19.04
C LYS A 125 -7.14 -15.14 -18.59
N VAL A 126 -6.78 -14.16 -17.76
CA VAL A 126 -7.72 -13.18 -17.17
C VAL A 126 -7.66 -11.84 -17.90
N LEU A 127 -6.61 -11.62 -18.70
CA LEU A 127 -6.42 -10.46 -19.60
C LEU A 127 -6.97 -10.77 -21.00
#